data_AF-A0AAU9REC5-F1
#
_entry.id   AF-A0AAU9REC5-F1
#
_cell.length_a   1.000
_cell.length_b   1.000
_cell.length_c   1.000
_cell.angle_alpha   90.00
_cell.angle_beta   90.00
_cell.angle_gamma   90.00
#
_symmetry.space_group_name_H-M   'P 1'
#
loop_
_entity.id
_entity.type
_entity.pdbx_description
1 polymer ?
#
loop_
_entity_poly.entity_id
_entity_poly.type
_entity_poly.pdbx_seq_one_letter_code
_entity_poly.pdbx_strand_id
1 'polypeptide(L)'
;MIEGSHVIVLPFPGQGHLTPMSQFCKRLASKGLKPTFVLVSDKPSPPYKTEHDSITVFPITNGFQDGEDPLQDLDDYMERVETSIKKRLPELIQDMKLSGNPPRALVYDSTMPWLLDLAHGHGLRGAAFFTQPWLVSAIYYHVLKGSFSIPSTKYGHSTLASFPAFPVLNASDLPSFLSESSSYPNILRIVVDQLSNIDRVDIVLCNTFDRLEEKVPKIYPKMV
;
A
#
# COMPACT_ATOMS: atom_id res chain seq x y z
N MET A 1 -0.43 -31.34 -3.46
CA MET A 1 -0.27 -29.86 -3.46
C MET A 1 -1.09 -29.31 -2.31
N ILE A 2 -0.55 -28.37 -1.52
CA ILE A 2 -1.34 -27.76 -0.44
C ILE A 2 -2.38 -26.85 -1.09
N GLU A 3 -3.65 -27.16 -0.87
CA GLU A 3 -4.77 -26.32 -1.28
C GLU A 3 -4.72 -25.00 -0.50
N GLY A 4 -4.81 -23.84 -1.18
CA GLY A 4 -4.84 -22.53 -0.52
C GLY A 4 -3.49 -21.84 -0.25
N SER A 5 -2.43 -22.18 -0.98
CA SER A 5 -1.11 -21.54 -0.82
C SER A 5 -0.89 -20.26 -1.66
N HIS A 6 -1.88 -19.81 -2.43
CA HIS A 6 -1.72 -18.72 -3.41
C HIS A 6 -2.11 -17.36 -2.82
N VAL A 7 -1.20 -16.40 -2.96
CA VAL A 7 -1.35 -15.01 -2.51
C VAL A 7 -1.11 -14.07 -3.68
N ILE A 8 -2.00 -13.09 -3.87
CA ILE A 8 -1.75 -11.98 -4.80
C ILE A 8 -1.10 -10.84 -4.02
N VAL A 9 -0.07 -10.23 -4.59
CA VAL A 9 0.64 -9.08 -4.01
C VAL A 9 0.56 -7.93 -5.00
N LEU A 10 -0.06 -6.81 -4.59
CA LEU A 10 -0.30 -5.64 -5.44
C LEU A 10 0.34 -4.39 -4.81
N PRO A 11 1.55 -4.01 -5.23
CA PRO A 11 2.25 -2.82 -4.78
C PRO A 11 1.73 -1.54 -5.44
N PHE A 12 1.93 -0.41 -4.77
CA PHE A 12 1.80 0.90 -5.40
C PHE A 12 2.88 1.06 -6.50
N PRO A 13 2.56 1.68 -7.65
CA PRO A 13 3.48 1.81 -8.79
C PRO A 13 4.59 2.86 -8.58
N GLY A 14 5.25 2.82 -7.43
CA GLY A 14 6.41 3.64 -7.08
C GLY A 14 7.56 2.77 -6.60
N GLN A 15 8.80 3.12 -6.96
CA GLN A 15 9.98 2.28 -6.66
C GLN A 15 10.16 1.99 -5.17
N GLY A 16 9.84 2.95 -4.30
CA GLY A 16 9.86 2.79 -2.84
C GLY A 16 8.88 1.73 -2.30
N HIS A 17 7.88 1.36 -3.10
CA HIS A 17 6.85 0.38 -2.76
C HIS A 17 7.09 -0.98 -3.43
N LEU A 18 7.45 -0.96 -4.72
CA LEU A 18 7.75 -2.16 -5.52
C LEU A 18 8.84 -3.02 -4.88
N THR A 19 9.93 -2.40 -4.44
CA THR A 19 11.10 -3.14 -3.92
C THR A 19 10.77 -3.91 -2.63
N PRO A 20 10.25 -3.29 -1.55
CA PRO A 20 9.88 -4.03 -0.34
C PRO A 20 8.87 -5.16 -0.58
N MET A 21 7.84 -4.92 -1.40
CA MET A 21 6.81 -5.93 -1.66
C MET A 21 7.32 -7.07 -2.56
N SER A 22 8.28 -6.81 -3.46
CA SER A 22 8.96 -7.88 -4.20
C SER A 22 9.82 -8.77 -3.28
N GLN A 23 10.49 -8.18 -2.27
CA GLN A 23 11.24 -8.93 -1.27
C GLN A 23 10.30 -9.73 -0.36
N PHE A 24 9.14 -9.17 -0.04
CA PHE A 24 8.08 -9.89 0.66
C PHE A 24 7.60 -11.11 -0.13
N CYS A 25 7.40 -11.01 -1.45
CA CYS A 25 7.09 -12.16 -2.30
C CYS A 25 8.16 -13.26 -2.20
N LYS A 26 9.46 -12.91 -2.21
CA LYS A 26 10.54 -13.90 -2.03
C LYS A 26 10.44 -14.61 -0.69
N ARG A 27 10.11 -13.88 0.39
CA ARG A 27 9.86 -14.48 1.71
C ARG A 27 8.66 -15.42 1.70
N LEU A 28 7.52 -15.02 1.12
CA LEU A 28 6.35 -15.88 0.96
C LEU A 28 6.72 -17.17 0.21
N ALA A 29 7.42 -17.05 -0.92
CA ALA A 29 7.84 -18.19 -1.74
C ALA A 29 8.77 -19.15 -0.96
N SER A 30 9.73 -18.62 -0.21
CA SER A 30 10.60 -19.43 0.67
C SER A 30 9.87 -20.20 1.77
N LYS A 31 8.62 -19.80 2.09
CA LYS A 31 7.75 -20.48 3.06
C LYS A 31 6.75 -21.44 2.40
N GLY A 32 6.90 -21.70 1.09
CA GLY A 32 6.06 -22.62 0.32
C GLY A 32 4.76 -22.01 -0.19
N LEU A 33 4.57 -20.69 -0.08
CA LEU A 33 3.45 -19.99 -0.71
C LEU A 33 3.76 -19.72 -2.19
N LYS A 34 2.71 -19.47 -2.97
CA LYS A 34 2.79 -19.16 -4.40
C LYS A 34 2.37 -17.71 -4.60
N PRO A 35 3.30 -16.73 -4.57
CA PRO A 35 2.96 -15.34 -4.81
C PRO A 35 2.75 -15.05 -6.30
N THR A 36 1.66 -14.33 -6.61
CA THR A 36 1.52 -13.58 -7.88
C THR A 36 1.71 -12.10 -7.60
N PHE A 37 2.78 -11.53 -8.13
CA PHE A 37 3.12 -10.11 -8.02
C PHE A 37 2.50 -9.35 -9.19
N VAL A 38 1.50 -8.52 -8.90
CA VAL A 38 0.87 -7.66 -9.90
C VAL A 38 1.77 -6.46 -10.15
N LEU A 39 2.17 -6.22 -11.39
CA LEU A 39 3.03 -5.09 -11.75
C LEU A 39 2.25 -4.14 -12.65
N VAL A 40 2.06 -2.91 -12.21
CA VAL A 40 1.55 -1.85 -13.10
C VAL A 40 2.68 -1.45 -14.06
N SER A 41 2.44 -1.54 -15.36
CA SER A 41 3.43 -1.27 -16.40
C SER A 41 2.91 -0.31 -17.46
N ASP A 42 3.82 0.37 -18.16
CA ASP A 42 3.45 1.30 -19.22
C ASP A 42 2.98 0.57 -20.48
N LYS A 43 3.50 -0.64 -20.70
CA LYS A 43 3.20 -1.44 -21.89
C LYS A 43 2.60 -2.79 -21.53
N PRO A 44 1.72 -3.32 -22.37
CA PRO A 44 1.22 -4.68 -22.20
C PRO A 44 2.37 -5.68 -22.37
N SER A 45 2.42 -6.66 -21.48
CA SER A 45 3.35 -7.78 -21.58
C SER A 45 2.68 -9.04 -21.02
N PRO A 46 3.01 -10.24 -21.53
CA PRO A 46 2.47 -11.47 -20.99
C PRO A 46 2.98 -11.71 -19.56
N PRO A 47 2.23 -12.43 -18.72
CA PRO A 47 2.72 -12.88 -17.42
C PRO A 47 3.99 -13.73 -17.57
N TYR A 48 4.90 -13.60 -16.63
CA TYR A 48 6.17 -14.33 -16.63
C TYR A 48 6.54 -14.78 -15.22
N LYS A 49 7.56 -15.61 -15.10
CA LYS A 49 8.10 -16.05 -13.81
C LYS A 49 9.49 -15.49 -13.58
N THR A 50 9.82 -15.25 -12.33
CA THR A 50 11.19 -14.87 -11.90
C THR A 50 12.18 -16.03 -12.10
N GLU A 51 13.50 -15.75 -12.10
CA GLU A 51 14.57 -16.71 -12.44
C GLU A 51 14.56 -18.05 -11.69
N HIS A 52 13.88 -18.14 -10.53
CA HIS A 52 13.73 -19.39 -9.76
C HIS A 52 12.31 -19.98 -9.80
N ASP A 53 11.47 -19.53 -10.74
CA ASP A 53 10.06 -19.91 -10.90
C ASP A 53 9.19 -19.75 -9.64
N SER A 54 9.68 -19.00 -8.67
CA SER A 54 9.13 -18.89 -7.32
C SER A 54 8.04 -17.83 -7.18
N ILE A 55 7.99 -16.89 -8.12
CA ILE A 55 7.05 -15.76 -8.16
C ILE A 55 6.56 -15.61 -9.60
N THR A 56 5.23 -15.59 -9.78
CA THR A 56 4.59 -15.20 -11.03
C THR A 56 4.44 -13.68 -11.04
N VAL A 57 4.88 -13.00 -12.08
CA VAL A 57 4.62 -11.58 -12.29
C VAL A 57 3.48 -11.42 -13.28
N PHE A 58 2.46 -10.65 -12.92
CA PHE A 58 1.29 -10.37 -13.74
C PHE A 58 1.20 -8.88 -14.07
N PRO A 59 1.57 -8.48 -15.31
CA PRO A 59 1.49 -7.08 -15.72
C PRO A 59 0.04 -6.59 -15.90
N ILE A 60 -0.25 -5.39 -15.40
CA ILE A 60 -1.47 -4.61 -15.70
C ILE A 60 -1.03 -3.28 -16.28
N THR A 61 -1.56 -2.89 -17.44
CA THR A 61 -1.22 -1.59 -18.03
C THR A 61 -1.72 -0.43 -17.17
N ASN A 62 -0.97 0.65 -17.07
CA ASN A 62 -1.34 1.86 -16.32
C ASN A 62 -2.56 2.60 -16.92
N GLY A 63 -2.93 2.32 -18.17
CA GLY A 63 -4.06 2.93 -18.88
C GLY A 63 -3.71 4.11 -19.78
N PHE A 64 -2.43 4.44 -19.91
CA PHE A 64 -1.92 5.46 -20.81
C PHE A 64 -1.55 4.86 -22.18
N GLN A 65 -1.68 5.67 -23.21
CA GLN A 65 -1.27 5.38 -24.59
C GLN A 65 0.17 5.85 -24.84
N ASP A 66 0.80 5.29 -25.87
CA ASP A 66 2.14 5.70 -26.29
C ASP A 66 2.16 7.22 -26.62
N GLY A 67 2.99 7.98 -25.91
CA GLY A 67 3.16 9.42 -26.09
C GLY A 67 2.42 10.31 -25.09
N GLU A 68 1.53 9.75 -24.26
CA GLU A 68 1.04 10.46 -23.07
C GLU A 68 2.15 10.50 -22.01
N ASP A 69 2.25 11.59 -21.23
CA ASP A 69 3.14 11.69 -20.07
C ASP A 69 2.35 11.32 -18.79
N PRO A 70 2.54 10.11 -18.23
CA PRO A 70 1.79 9.66 -17.06
C PRO A 70 2.12 10.47 -15.79
N LEU A 71 3.17 11.29 -15.80
CA LEU A 71 3.60 12.07 -14.64
C LEU A 71 3.15 13.53 -14.70
N GLN A 72 2.46 13.93 -15.77
CA GLN A 72 1.94 15.30 -15.92
C GLN A 72 0.86 15.61 -14.89
N ASP A 73 -0.03 14.66 -14.62
CA ASP A 73 -1.09 14.77 -13.62
C ASP A 73 -1.18 13.48 -12.80
N LEU A 74 -0.78 13.58 -11.53
CA LEU A 74 -0.78 12.44 -10.62
C LEU A 74 -2.20 11.92 -10.34
N ASP A 75 -3.23 12.77 -10.37
CA ASP A 75 -4.59 12.34 -10.11
C ASP A 75 -5.15 11.54 -11.28
N ASP A 76 -4.94 12.01 -12.53
CA ASP A 76 -5.28 11.24 -13.74
C ASP A 76 -4.53 9.91 -13.76
N TYR A 77 -3.24 9.92 -13.38
CA TYR A 77 -2.45 8.70 -13.25
C TYR A 77 -3.08 7.68 -12.31
N MET A 78 -3.43 8.13 -11.10
CA MET A 78 -4.02 7.25 -10.10
C MET A 78 -5.41 6.74 -10.52
N GLU A 79 -6.25 7.57 -11.13
CA GLU A 79 -7.58 7.18 -11.61
C GLU A 79 -7.50 6.11 -12.72
N ARG A 80 -6.57 6.27 -13.66
CA ARG A 80 -6.37 5.32 -14.77
C ARG A 80 -5.78 4.00 -14.28
N VAL A 81 -4.83 4.05 -13.35
CA VAL A 81 -4.27 2.84 -12.70
C VAL A 81 -5.36 2.10 -11.93
N GLU A 82 -6.15 2.82 -11.12
CA GLU A 82 -7.28 2.24 -10.38
C GLU A 82 -8.30 1.60 -11.32
N THR A 83 -8.68 2.29 -12.42
CA THR A 83 -9.59 1.77 -13.44
C THR A 83 -9.05 0.48 -14.08
N SER A 84 -7.76 0.48 -14.43
CA SER A 84 -7.10 -0.68 -15.05
C SER A 84 -7.07 -1.87 -14.10
N ILE A 85 -6.76 -1.65 -12.82
CA ILE A 85 -6.75 -2.71 -11.80
C ILE A 85 -8.17 -3.22 -11.53
N LYS A 86 -9.17 -2.34 -11.35
CA LYS A 86 -10.57 -2.72 -11.13
C LYS A 86 -11.13 -3.58 -12.27
N LYS A 87 -10.63 -3.39 -13.49
CA LYS A 87 -10.98 -4.23 -14.63
C LYS A 87 -10.23 -5.57 -14.61
N ARG A 88 -8.90 -5.55 -14.49
CA ARG A 88 -8.04 -6.71 -14.74
C ARG A 88 -7.91 -7.66 -13.55
N LEU A 89 -7.93 -7.16 -12.32
CA LEU A 89 -7.72 -7.96 -11.13
C LEU A 89 -8.87 -8.97 -10.86
N PRO A 90 -10.15 -8.62 -11.00
CA PRO A 90 -11.25 -9.58 -10.92
C PRO A 90 -11.12 -10.74 -11.91
N GLU A 91 -10.78 -10.44 -13.17
CA GLU A 91 -10.57 -11.43 -14.21
C GLU A 91 -9.43 -12.39 -13.82
N LEU A 92 -8.30 -11.85 -13.34
CA LEU A 92 -7.18 -12.64 -12.86
C LEU A 92 -7.58 -13.59 -11.73
N ILE A 93 -8.32 -13.10 -10.73
CA ILE A 93 -8.80 -13.90 -9.61
C ILE A 93 -9.69 -15.04 -10.10
N GLN A 94 -10.58 -14.75 -11.06
CA GLN A 94 -11.49 -15.75 -11.62
C GLN A 94 -10.74 -16.81 -12.42
N ASP A 95 -9.78 -16.42 -13.26
CA ASP A 95 -8.94 -17.34 -14.04
C ASP A 95 -8.16 -18.29 -13.12
N MET A 96 -7.61 -17.77 -12.02
CA MET A 96 -6.90 -18.58 -11.01
C MET A 96 -7.84 -19.57 -10.31
N LYS A 97 -9.09 -19.18 -10.01
CA LYS A 97 -10.11 -20.08 -9.43
C LYS A 97 -10.46 -21.20 -10.40
N LEU A 98 -10.71 -20.87 -11.67
CA LEU A 98 -11.04 -21.85 -12.72
C LEU A 98 -9.89 -22.80 -13.02
N SER A 99 -8.64 -22.32 -12.91
CA SER A 99 -7.42 -23.13 -13.12
C SER A 99 -7.05 -24.02 -11.91
N GLY A 100 -7.91 -24.14 -10.90
CA GLY A 100 -7.67 -24.96 -9.72
C GLY A 100 -6.57 -24.43 -8.79
N ASN A 101 -6.22 -23.14 -8.90
CA ASN A 101 -5.22 -22.48 -8.05
C ASN A 101 -5.78 -21.20 -7.40
N PRO A 102 -6.91 -21.29 -6.66
CA PRO A 102 -7.60 -20.12 -6.15
C PRO A 102 -6.74 -19.35 -5.15
N PRO A 103 -6.60 -18.01 -5.31
CA PRO A 103 -5.95 -17.17 -4.31
C PRO A 103 -6.76 -17.16 -3.02
N ARG A 104 -6.08 -16.99 -1.89
CA ARG A 104 -6.70 -16.88 -0.55
C ARG A 104 -6.63 -15.48 0.05
N ALA A 105 -5.63 -14.71 -0.36
CA ALA A 105 -5.41 -13.36 0.13
C ALA A 105 -4.94 -12.43 -0.99
N LEU A 106 -5.33 -11.16 -0.86
CA LEU A 106 -4.76 -10.03 -1.57
C LEU A 106 -3.95 -9.19 -0.56
N VAL A 107 -2.63 -9.19 -0.72
CA VAL A 107 -1.74 -8.28 -0.03
C VAL A 107 -1.61 -7.04 -0.90
N TYR A 108 -2.15 -5.91 -0.46
CA TYR A 108 -2.12 -4.65 -1.21
C TYR A 108 -1.30 -3.61 -0.46
N ASP A 109 -0.70 -2.69 -1.21
CA ASP A 109 -0.03 -1.53 -0.62
C ASP A 109 -1.05 -0.64 0.11
N SER A 110 -0.74 -0.22 1.35
CA SER A 110 -1.66 0.57 2.18
C SER A 110 -2.16 1.85 1.51
N THR A 111 -1.40 2.43 0.57
CA THR A 111 -1.78 3.63 -0.20
C THR A 111 -2.99 3.44 -1.11
N MET A 112 -3.46 2.20 -1.33
CA MET A 112 -4.63 1.88 -2.14
C MET A 112 -5.70 1.14 -1.32
N PRO A 113 -6.32 1.80 -0.33
CA PRO A 113 -7.22 1.15 0.64
C PRO A 113 -8.50 0.58 0.01
N TRP A 114 -8.92 1.10 -1.15
CA TRP A 114 -10.06 0.60 -1.91
C TRP A 114 -9.88 -0.87 -2.39
N LEU A 115 -8.64 -1.37 -2.44
CA LEU A 115 -8.38 -2.78 -2.78
C LEU A 115 -8.94 -3.77 -1.76
N LEU A 116 -9.21 -3.34 -0.53
CA LEU A 116 -9.86 -4.18 0.46
C LEU A 116 -11.27 -4.60 0.01
N ASP A 117 -12.05 -3.66 -0.51
CA ASP A 117 -13.41 -3.95 -0.99
C ASP A 117 -13.39 -4.92 -2.16
N LEU A 118 -12.41 -4.78 -3.05
CA LEU A 118 -12.20 -5.72 -4.16
C LEU A 118 -11.83 -7.12 -3.64
N ALA A 119 -10.91 -7.21 -2.66
CA ALA A 119 -10.53 -8.48 -2.04
C ALA A 119 -11.74 -9.19 -1.41
N HIS A 120 -12.47 -8.49 -0.53
CA HIS A 120 -13.65 -9.02 0.15
C HIS A 120 -14.76 -9.42 -0.83
N GLY A 121 -15.01 -8.60 -1.85
CA GLY A 121 -15.98 -8.89 -2.91
C GLY A 121 -15.69 -10.19 -3.69
N HIS A 122 -14.44 -10.65 -3.70
CA HIS A 122 -14.03 -11.91 -4.33
C HIS A 122 -13.79 -13.05 -3.34
N GLY A 123 -14.13 -12.87 -2.06
CA GLY A 123 -13.98 -13.86 -1.01
C GLY A 123 -12.52 -14.08 -0.56
N LEU A 124 -11.66 -13.08 -0.77
CA LEU A 124 -10.25 -13.09 -0.35
C LEU A 124 -10.10 -12.38 1.00
N ARG A 125 -9.12 -12.78 1.79
CA ARG A 125 -8.62 -11.95 2.89
C ARG A 125 -7.85 -10.76 2.34
N GLY A 126 -8.04 -9.57 2.90
CA GLY A 126 -7.26 -8.39 2.59
C GLY A 126 -6.15 -8.17 3.60
N ALA A 127 -4.92 -7.97 3.13
CA ALA A 127 -3.79 -7.61 3.97
C ALA A 127 -3.18 -6.28 3.50
N ALA A 128 -3.21 -5.25 4.36
CA ALA A 128 -2.60 -3.96 4.08
C ALA A 128 -1.10 -4.02 4.39
N PHE A 129 -0.26 -3.75 3.39
CA PHE A 129 1.19 -3.72 3.51
C PHE A 129 1.70 -2.28 3.55
N PHE A 130 2.28 -1.88 4.68
CA PHE A 130 2.88 -0.57 4.88
C PHE A 130 4.37 -0.63 4.55
N THR A 131 4.78 0.12 3.53
CA THR A 131 6.18 0.22 3.09
C THR A 131 6.97 1.33 3.79
N GLN A 132 6.29 2.16 4.59
CA GLN A 132 6.86 3.27 5.35
C GLN A 132 7.05 2.90 6.84
N PRO A 133 7.88 3.66 7.58
CA PRO A 133 8.01 3.49 9.03
C PRO A 133 6.67 3.59 9.74
N TRP A 134 6.47 2.74 10.74
CA TRP A 134 5.18 2.64 11.43
C TRP A 134 4.82 3.90 12.20
N LEU A 135 5.85 4.57 12.73
CA LEU A 135 5.83 5.91 13.28
C LEU A 135 5.04 6.88 12.42
N VAL A 136 5.34 6.90 11.12
CA VAL A 136 4.78 7.86 10.17
C VAL A 136 3.29 7.56 9.94
N SER A 137 2.92 6.28 9.87
CA SER A 137 1.51 5.88 9.82
C SER A 137 0.72 6.35 11.05
N ALA A 138 1.30 6.29 12.26
CA ALA A 138 0.63 6.80 13.46
C ALA A 138 0.34 8.32 13.38
N ILE A 139 1.27 9.10 12.81
CA ILE A 139 1.04 10.54 12.56
C ILE A 139 -0.17 10.74 11.64
N TYR A 140 -0.23 10.02 10.52
CA TYR A 140 -1.37 10.12 9.59
C TYR A 140 -2.68 9.63 10.20
N TYR A 141 -2.63 8.62 11.08
CA TYR A 141 -3.80 8.19 11.83
C TYR A 141 -4.40 9.34 12.64
N HIS A 142 -3.55 10.10 13.34
CA HIS A 142 -3.98 11.23 14.15
C HIS A 142 -4.57 12.38 13.30
N VAL A 143 -3.99 12.62 12.12
CA VAL A 143 -4.53 13.57 11.13
C VAL A 143 -5.89 13.10 10.62
N LEU A 144 -6.00 11.83 10.20
CA LEU A 144 -7.24 11.22 9.68
C LEU A 144 -8.38 11.29 10.71
N LYS A 145 -8.09 11.01 11.98
CA LYS A 145 -9.08 11.07 13.07
C LYS A 145 -9.37 12.51 13.54
N GLY A 146 -8.72 13.52 12.97
CA GLY A 146 -8.87 14.94 13.37
C GLY A 146 -8.31 15.28 14.75
N SER A 147 -7.58 14.35 15.36
CA SER A 147 -6.95 14.52 16.69
C SER A 147 -5.64 15.29 16.64
N PHE A 148 -5.08 15.50 15.44
CA PHE A 148 -3.98 16.41 15.17
C PHE A 148 -4.35 17.28 13.97
N SER A 149 -4.24 18.59 14.13
CA SER A 149 -4.36 19.54 13.02
C SER A 149 -2.98 20.00 12.59
N ILE A 150 -2.83 20.19 11.28
CA ILE A 150 -1.64 20.76 10.68
C ILE A 150 -1.40 22.15 11.30
N PRO A 151 -0.23 22.39 11.92
CA PRO A 151 0.08 23.70 12.46
C PRO A 151 0.10 24.76 11.37
N SER A 152 -0.62 25.87 11.55
CA SER A 152 -0.47 27.01 10.66
C SER A 152 0.90 27.66 10.90
N THR A 153 1.75 27.70 9.87
CA THR A 153 3.07 28.36 9.90
C THR A 153 2.98 29.90 10.02
N LYS A 154 1.75 30.44 10.08
CA LYS A 154 1.41 31.86 10.04
C LYS A 154 2.05 32.73 11.13
N TYR A 155 2.58 32.13 12.20
CA TYR A 155 3.07 32.86 13.38
C TYR A 155 4.54 32.57 13.75
N GLY A 156 5.31 31.86 12.92
CA GLY A 156 6.77 31.75 13.11
C GLY A 156 7.25 31.03 14.39
N HIS A 157 6.35 30.39 15.13
CA HIS A 157 6.70 29.53 16.27
C HIS A 157 6.87 28.09 15.81
N SER A 158 7.91 27.42 16.29
CA SER A 158 8.09 25.98 16.14
C SER A 158 6.91 25.27 16.81
N THR A 159 5.92 24.85 16.03
CA THR A 159 4.81 24.10 16.61
C THR A 159 5.33 22.72 16.98
N LEU A 160 5.25 22.41 18.26
CA LEU A 160 5.63 21.12 18.80
C LEU A 160 4.44 20.16 18.64
N ALA A 161 4.65 19.07 17.92
CA ALA A 161 3.69 17.99 17.78
C ALA A 161 3.99 16.90 18.83
N SER A 162 2.95 16.50 19.55
CA SER A 162 3.03 15.42 20.54
C SER A 162 2.08 14.32 20.12
N PHE A 163 2.63 13.12 19.99
CA PHE A 163 1.89 11.91 19.64
C PHE A 163 2.19 10.83 20.68
N PRO A 164 1.22 9.97 21.02
CA PRO A 164 1.48 8.79 21.83
C PRO A 164 2.57 7.93 21.20
N ALA A 165 3.56 7.51 22.00
CA ALA A 165 4.78 6.77 21.61
C ALA A 165 5.97 7.60 21.10
N PHE A 166 5.82 8.92 20.89
CA PHE A 166 6.85 9.75 20.26
C PHE A 166 7.56 10.67 21.26
N PRO A 167 8.83 11.04 21.00
CA PRO A 167 9.36 12.27 21.56
C PRO A 167 8.53 13.46 21.03
N VAL A 168 8.64 14.61 21.69
CA VAL A 168 8.06 15.83 21.15
C VAL A 168 8.79 16.17 19.84
N LEU A 169 8.01 16.36 18.77
CA LEU A 169 8.52 16.62 17.42
C LEU A 169 8.37 18.09 17.07
N ASN A 170 9.33 18.66 16.35
CA ASN A 170 9.17 19.97 15.72
C ASN A 170 8.37 19.83 14.42
N ALA A 171 7.81 20.94 13.93
CA ALA A 171 7.16 20.97 12.63
C ALA A 171 8.09 20.49 11.48
N SER A 172 9.40 20.75 11.57
CA SER A 172 10.40 20.27 10.61
C SER A 172 10.65 18.77 10.65
N ASP A 173 10.25 18.10 11.74
CA ASP A 173 10.37 16.64 11.90
C ASP A 173 9.14 15.91 11.33
N LEU A 174 8.10 16.66 10.94
CA LEU A 174 6.89 16.11 10.34
C LEU A 174 7.03 16.01 8.81
N PRO A 175 6.30 15.06 8.17
CA PRO A 175 6.23 15.00 6.72
C PRO A 175 5.81 16.34 6.11
N SER A 176 6.55 16.82 5.11
CA SER A 176 6.38 18.17 4.55
C SER A 176 5.00 18.42 3.95
N PHE A 177 4.34 17.40 3.42
CA PHE A 177 2.97 17.48 2.93
C PHE A 177 1.92 17.68 4.02
N LEU A 178 2.27 17.49 5.30
CA LEU A 178 1.44 17.97 6.41
C LEU A 178 1.60 19.48 6.55
N SER A 179 2.82 20.01 6.67
CA SER A 179 3.07 21.45 6.90
C SER A 179 2.79 22.34 5.69
N GLU A 180 2.91 21.78 4.48
CA GLU A 180 2.73 22.45 3.18
C GLU A 180 1.63 21.77 2.37
N SER A 181 0.49 21.50 3.01
CA SER A 181 -0.62 20.75 2.41
C SER A 181 -1.10 21.30 1.06
N SER A 182 -1.03 22.62 0.86
CA SER A 182 -1.40 23.27 -0.41
C SER A 182 -0.42 22.96 -1.56
N SER A 183 0.84 22.64 -1.25
CA SER A 183 1.86 22.30 -2.23
C SER A 183 1.73 20.86 -2.73
N TYR A 184 1.11 19.98 -1.91
CA TYR A 184 1.02 18.53 -2.17
C TYR A 184 -0.37 17.94 -1.86
N PRO A 185 -1.48 18.50 -2.37
CA PRO A 185 -2.83 18.07 -1.97
C PRO A 185 -3.09 16.59 -2.28
N ASN A 186 -2.59 16.09 -3.41
CA ASN A 186 -2.84 14.72 -3.87
C ASN A 186 -2.07 13.70 -3.04
N ILE A 187 -0.79 13.99 -2.74
CA ILE A 187 0.05 13.15 -1.87
C ILE A 187 -0.53 13.14 -0.47
N LEU A 188 -0.95 14.29 0.06
CA LEU A 188 -1.59 14.36 1.38
C LEU A 188 -2.85 13.50 1.44
N ARG A 189 -3.69 13.53 0.40
CA ARG A 189 -4.87 12.66 0.32
C ARG A 189 -4.46 11.18 0.37
N ILE A 190 -3.51 10.75 -0.45
CA ILE A 190 -3.06 9.35 -0.53
C ILE A 190 -2.52 8.86 0.83
N VAL A 191 -1.62 9.63 1.45
CA VAL A 191 -0.96 9.21 2.70
C VAL A 191 -1.88 9.26 3.91
N VAL A 192 -2.91 10.12 3.91
CA VAL A 192 -3.92 10.14 4.99
C VAL A 192 -4.96 9.04 4.79
N ASP A 193 -5.38 8.81 3.54
CA ASP A 193 -6.39 7.80 3.20
C ASP A 193 -5.88 6.36 3.38
N GLN A 194 -4.56 6.13 3.42
CA GLN A 194 -3.99 4.78 3.61
C GLN A 194 -4.46 4.03 4.86
N LEU A 195 -5.08 4.73 5.82
CA LEU A 195 -5.62 4.19 7.07
C LEU A 195 -7.15 4.17 7.11
N SER A 196 -7.85 4.56 6.05
CA SER A 196 -9.31 4.66 6.02
C SER A 196 -10.02 3.31 6.18
N ASN A 197 -9.34 2.21 5.85
CA ASN A 197 -9.86 0.85 5.99
C ASN A 197 -9.24 0.05 7.16
N ILE A 198 -8.44 0.69 8.03
CA ILE A 198 -7.66 -0.01 9.07
C ILE A 198 -8.54 -0.77 10.06
N ASP A 199 -9.76 -0.28 10.31
CA ASP A 199 -10.73 -0.93 11.21
C ASP A 199 -11.43 -2.16 10.57
N ARG A 200 -11.23 -2.38 9.26
CA ARG A 200 -11.90 -3.42 8.45
C ARG A 200 -10.94 -4.47 7.87
N VAL A 201 -9.65 -4.15 7.73
CA VAL A 201 -8.65 -5.02 7.11
C VAL A 201 -8.44 -6.30 7.95
N ASP A 202 -8.18 -7.44 7.30
CA ASP A 202 -8.00 -8.71 8.00
C ASP A 202 -6.63 -8.85 8.64
N ILE A 203 -5.61 -8.28 8.00
CA ILE A 203 -4.20 -8.37 8.40
C ILE A 203 -3.50 -7.04 8.12
N VAL A 204 -2.72 -6.56 9.09
CA VAL A 204 -1.79 -5.45 8.87
C VAL A 204 -0.37 -6.01 8.81
N LEU A 205 0.39 -5.58 7.80
CA LEU A 205 1.78 -5.96 7.60
C LEU A 205 2.63 -4.68 7.55
N CYS A 206 3.49 -4.50 8.54
CA CYS A 206 4.38 -3.34 8.62
C CYS A 206 5.81 -3.77 8.27
N ASN A 207 6.44 -3.12 7.30
CA ASN A 207 7.84 -3.37 6.96
C ASN A 207 8.79 -2.70 7.98
N THR A 208 8.76 -3.18 9.22
CA THR A 208 9.56 -2.69 10.36
C THR A 208 10.00 -3.86 11.25
N PHE A 209 10.62 -3.58 12.40
CA PHE A 209 10.95 -4.56 13.42
C PHE A 209 10.78 -3.99 14.83
N ASP A 210 10.34 -4.82 15.77
CA ASP A 210 9.89 -4.40 17.11
C ASP A 210 10.91 -3.56 17.88
N ARG A 211 12.21 -3.89 17.77
CA ARG A 211 13.26 -3.16 18.48
C ARG A 211 13.46 -1.72 17.97
N LEU A 212 13.01 -1.41 16.75
CA LEU A 212 13.06 -0.06 16.21
C LEU A 212 11.91 0.81 16.74
N GLU A 213 10.72 0.22 16.88
CA GLU A 213 9.47 0.96 17.12
C GLU A 213 8.69 0.43 18.33
N GLU A 214 9.38 0.00 19.39
CA GLU A 214 8.84 -0.82 20.50
C GLU A 214 7.56 -0.26 21.16
N LYS A 215 7.40 1.06 21.19
CA LYS A 215 6.25 1.72 21.82
C LYS A 215 5.01 1.73 20.92
N VAL A 216 5.19 1.76 19.61
CA VAL A 216 4.08 2.02 18.66
C VAL A 216 3.11 0.83 18.59
N PRO A 217 3.55 -0.44 18.44
CA PRO A 217 2.64 -1.60 18.45
C PRO A 217 1.83 -1.74 19.74
N LYS A 218 2.42 -1.36 20.88
CA LYS A 218 1.74 -1.44 22.19
C LYS A 218 0.62 -0.43 22.33
N ILE A 219 0.77 0.74 21.71
CA ILE A 219 -0.17 1.87 21.82
C ILE A 219 -1.23 1.83 20.71
N TYR A 220 -0.90 1.29 19.55
CA TYR A 220 -1.83 1.13 18.42
C TYR A 220 -2.05 -0.36 18.08
N PRO A 221 -2.64 -1.15 18.99
CA PRO A 221 -2.73 -2.61 18.84
C PRO A 221 -3.68 -3.06 17.73
N LYS A 222 -4.59 -2.19 17.26
CA LYS A 222 -5.44 -2.47 16.09
C LYS A 222 -4.75 -2.18 14.77
N MET A 223 -3.64 -1.48 14.82
CA MET A 223 -2.86 -1.18 13.63
C MET A 223 -1.75 -2.26 13.44
N VAL A 224 -1.56 -3.22 14.38
CA VAL A 224 -0.52 -4.28 14.30
C VAL A 224 -1.15 -5.67 14.35
#